data_AF-A0A947NXJ8-F1
#
_entry.id   AF-A0A947NXJ8-F1
#
_cell.length_a   1.000
_cell.length_b   1.000
_cell.length_c   1.000
_cell.angle_alpha   90.00
_cell.angle_beta   90.00
_cell.angle_gamma   90.00
#
_symmetry.space_group_name_H-M   'P 1'
#
loop_
_entity.id
_entity.type
_entity.pdbx_description
1 polymer ?
#
loop_
_entity_poly.entity_id
_entity_poly.type
_entity_poly.pdbx_seq_one_letter_code
_entity_poly.pdbx_strand_id
1 'polypeptide(L)'
;MVTAQTTKDDGAGLTIEPWPTIIAVQRHLFPAGKNSPDADQINAPCYLQMMLNTPNFSQEERNFILNGAKRVNAVSTEIYQRLFLDLTASDKEEVLRFIETSPPGKIWLSTLLMYIFEALLSDPIYGGNPQQIGWNWLEHQPGFPRPPENKKYWMLQ
;
A
#
# COMPACT_ATOMS: atom_id res chain seq x y z
N MET A 1 9.79 -2.69 -33.07
CA MET A 1 8.38 -2.96 -32.69
C MET A 1 8.37 -3.73 -31.38
N VAL A 2 8.21 -3.04 -30.26
CA VAL A 2 7.45 -3.50 -29.08
C VAL A 2 6.86 -2.21 -28.50
N THR A 3 5.60 -1.95 -28.79
CA THR A 3 4.85 -0.89 -28.13
C THR A 3 4.65 -1.33 -26.69
N ALA A 4 5.40 -0.76 -25.76
CA ALA A 4 5.05 -0.83 -24.34
C ALA A 4 3.70 -0.15 -24.19
N GLN A 5 2.63 -0.94 -24.16
CA GLN A 5 1.34 -0.52 -23.67
C GLN A 5 1.53 -0.23 -22.19
N THR A 6 1.72 1.04 -21.86
CA THR A 6 1.43 1.57 -20.53
C THR A 6 -0.07 1.42 -20.32
N THR A 7 -0.49 0.22 -19.89
CA THR A 7 -1.78 0.06 -19.24
C THR A 7 -1.72 0.94 -18.00
N LYS A 8 -2.38 2.08 -18.09
CA LYS A 8 -2.82 2.83 -16.92
C LYS A 8 -3.64 1.81 -16.11
N ASP A 9 -3.05 1.29 -15.04
CA ASP A 9 -3.76 0.37 -14.16
C ASP A 9 -4.70 1.25 -13.34
N ASP A 10 -5.93 1.41 -13.82
CA ASP A 10 -6.92 2.39 -13.36
C ASP A 10 -7.49 2.05 -11.95
N GLY A 11 -6.77 1.25 -11.16
CA GLY A 11 -7.25 0.71 -9.90
C GLY A 11 -8.31 -0.38 -10.05
N ALA A 12 -8.49 -0.93 -11.26
CA ALA A 12 -9.53 -1.94 -11.55
C ALA A 12 -9.42 -3.20 -10.67
N GLY A 13 -8.21 -3.54 -10.21
CA GLY A 13 -8.00 -4.65 -9.28
C GLY A 13 -8.29 -4.34 -7.81
N LEU A 14 -8.37 -3.06 -7.41
CA LEU A 14 -8.46 -2.65 -6.00
C LEU A 14 -9.81 -2.98 -5.34
N THR A 15 -10.84 -3.22 -6.14
CA THR A 15 -12.18 -3.61 -5.66
C THR A 15 -12.32 -5.12 -5.45
N ILE A 16 -11.30 -5.91 -5.81
CA ILE A 16 -11.33 -7.38 -5.76
C ILE A 16 -10.50 -7.84 -4.57
N GLU A 17 -11.00 -8.81 -3.80
CA GLU A 17 -10.24 -9.41 -2.70
C GLU A 17 -8.85 -9.89 -3.16
N PRO A 18 -7.79 -9.65 -2.36
CA PRO A 18 -7.83 -9.16 -0.98
C PRO A 18 -7.66 -7.64 -0.82
N TRP A 19 -7.73 -6.86 -1.90
CA TRP A 19 -7.37 -5.44 -1.90
C TRP A 19 -8.23 -4.56 -0.97
N PRO A 20 -9.56 -4.71 -0.89
CA PRO A 20 -10.37 -3.93 0.04
C PRO A 20 -9.86 -4.03 1.49
N THR A 21 -9.46 -5.23 1.90
CA THR A 21 -8.89 -5.46 3.24
C THR A 21 -7.53 -4.80 3.40
N ILE A 22 -6.63 -4.90 2.41
CA ILE A 22 -5.33 -4.20 2.42
C ILE A 22 -5.53 -2.69 2.54
N ILE A 23 -6.44 -2.11 1.76
CA ILE A 23 -6.78 -0.68 1.78
C ILE A 23 -7.27 -0.27 3.17
N ALA A 24 -8.17 -1.06 3.77
CA ALA A 24 -8.68 -0.78 5.10
C ALA A 24 -7.56 -0.83 6.16
N VAL A 25 -6.61 -1.76 6.06
CA VAL A 25 -5.44 -1.77 6.93
C VAL A 25 -4.55 -0.54 6.69
N GLN A 26 -4.25 -0.18 5.43
CA GLN A 26 -3.43 1.00 5.14
C GLN A 26 -4.06 2.29 5.67
N ARG A 27 -5.38 2.47 5.52
CA ARG A 27 -6.13 3.60 6.08
C ARG A 27 -6.09 3.64 7.61
N HIS A 28 -6.08 2.48 8.25
CA HIS A 28 -5.97 2.37 9.70
C HIS A 28 -4.56 2.68 10.20
N LEU A 29 -3.53 2.21 9.48
CA LEU A 29 -2.12 2.47 9.80
C LEU A 29 -1.70 3.91 9.53
N PHE A 30 -2.31 4.57 8.55
CA PHE A 30 -1.98 5.93 8.15
C PHE A 30 -3.27 6.75 7.87
N PRO A 31 -4.00 7.11 8.96
CA PRO A 31 -5.27 7.83 8.86
C PRO A 31 -5.06 9.32 8.58
N ALA A 32 -6.14 9.99 8.15
CA ALA A 32 -6.14 11.44 7.96
C ALA A 32 -5.88 12.18 9.28
N GLY A 33 -4.90 13.08 9.25
CA GLY A 33 -4.67 14.04 10.32
C GLY A 33 -5.17 15.44 9.93
N LYS A 34 -5.16 16.37 10.88
CA LYS A 34 -5.60 17.76 10.63
C LYS A 34 -4.81 18.43 9.49
N ASN A 35 -3.50 18.16 9.43
CA ASN A 35 -2.57 18.76 8.48
C ASN A 35 -1.63 17.72 7.83
N SER A 36 -1.93 16.42 7.97
CA SER A 36 -1.14 15.34 7.37
C SER A 36 -2.01 14.60 6.35
N PRO A 37 -1.43 14.18 5.21
CA PRO A 37 -2.18 13.39 4.25
C PRO A 37 -2.49 12.01 4.84
N ASP A 38 -3.49 11.34 4.29
CA ASP A 38 -3.81 9.94 4.59
C ASP A 38 -3.31 8.98 3.50
N ALA A 39 -3.51 7.68 3.73
CA ALA A 39 -3.10 6.61 2.82
C ALA A 39 -3.69 6.75 1.40
N ASP A 40 -4.92 7.28 1.28
CA ASP A 40 -5.58 7.45 -0.01
C ASP A 40 -5.05 8.68 -0.74
N GLN A 41 -4.85 9.80 -0.02
CA GLN A 41 -4.33 11.05 -0.56
C GLN A 41 -2.89 10.89 -1.08
N ILE A 42 -2.08 10.03 -0.47
CA ILE A 42 -0.74 9.68 -0.98
C ILE A 42 -0.77 8.56 -2.04
N ASN A 43 -1.96 8.05 -2.38
CA ASN A 43 -2.19 6.96 -3.32
C ASN A 43 -1.46 5.63 -2.96
N ALA A 44 -1.35 5.33 -1.67
CA ALA A 44 -0.64 4.13 -1.18
C ALA A 44 -1.20 2.79 -1.70
N PRO A 45 -2.53 2.60 -1.84
CA PRO A 45 -3.05 1.34 -2.39
C PRO A 45 -2.63 1.08 -3.83
N CYS A 46 -2.72 2.10 -4.68
CA CYS A 46 -2.33 2.01 -6.09
C CYS A 46 -0.82 1.84 -6.24
N TYR A 47 -0.03 2.58 -5.44
CA TYR A 47 1.42 2.41 -5.39
C TYR A 47 1.81 0.96 -5.07
N LEU A 48 1.23 0.38 -4.02
CA LEU A 48 1.48 -1.01 -3.65
C LEU A 48 1.09 -1.96 -4.78
N GLN A 49 -0.11 -1.83 -5.36
CA GLN A 49 -0.56 -2.68 -6.47
C GLN A 49 0.40 -2.61 -7.67
N MET A 50 0.85 -1.42 -8.03
CA MET A 50 1.79 -1.25 -9.12
C MET A 50 3.17 -1.85 -8.79
N MET A 51 3.69 -1.66 -7.56
CA MET A 51 4.95 -2.27 -7.12
C MET A 51 4.88 -3.80 -7.21
N LEU A 52 3.80 -4.39 -6.69
CA LEU A 52 3.57 -5.82 -6.79
C LEU A 52 3.61 -6.27 -8.25
N ASN A 53 3.05 -5.50 -9.19
CA ASN A 53 2.99 -5.85 -10.62
C ASN A 53 4.28 -5.57 -11.42
N THR A 54 5.36 -5.10 -10.78
CA THR A 54 6.64 -4.91 -11.49
C THR A 54 7.28 -6.27 -11.87
N PRO A 55 8.02 -6.37 -13.00
CA PRO A 55 8.52 -7.65 -13.51
C PRO A 55 9.43 -8.43 -12.56
N ASN A 56 10.19 -7.72 -11.72
CA ASN A 56 11.19 -8.30 -10.82
C ASN A 56 10.67 -8.45 -9.38
N PHE A 57 9.39 -8.22 -9.14
CA PHE A 57 8.82 -8.34 -7.81
C PHE A 57 8.76 -9.81 -7.38
N SER A 58 9.22 -10.11 -6.16
CA SER A 58 9.23 -11.48 -5.66
C SER A 58 7.82 -12.06 -5.57
N GLN A 59 7.60 -13.23 -6.17
CA GLN A 59 6.31 -13.92 -6.09
C GLN A 59 6.00 -14.35 -4.64
N GLU A 60 7.04 -14.66 -3.85
CA GLU A 60 6.90 -15.00 -2.43
C GLU A 60 6.41 -13.80 -1.63
N GLU A 61 7.03 -12.63 -1.81
CA GLU A 61 6.61 -11.39 -1.15
C GLU A 61 5.21 -10.97 -1.58
N ARG A 62 4.89 -11.11 -2.87
CA ARG A 62 3.53 -10.86 -3.37
C ARG A 62 2.52 -11.74 -2.65
N ASN A 63 2.79 -13.05 -2.58
CA ASN A 63 1.92 -14.00 -1.90
C ASN A 63 1.80 -13.69 -0.40
N PHE A 64 2.90 -13.31 0.25
CA PHE A 64 2.93 -12.92 1.66
C PHE A 64 2.00 -11.73 1.93
N ILE A 65 2.09 -10.66 1.12
CA ILE A 65 1.26 -9.46 1.26
C ILE A 65 -0.22 -9.79 1.05
N LEU A 66 -0.56 -10.50 -0.03
CA LEU A 66 -1.94 -10.85 -0.36
C LEU A 66 -2.57 -11.83 0.64
N ASN A 67 -1.79 -12.80 1.16
CA ASN A 67 -2.30 -13.77 2.13
C ASN A 67 -2.43 -13.18 3.53
N GLY A 68 -1.61 -12.20 3.92
CA GLY A 68 -1.77 -11.53 5.21
C GLY A 68 -3.12 -10.81 5.34
N ALA A 69 -3.65 -10.23 4.26
CA ALA A 69 -5.00 -9.67 4.25
C ALA A 69 -6.10 -10.73 4.46
N LYS A 70 -5.92 -11.94 3.91
CA LYS A 70 -6.83 -13.07 4.22
C LYS A 70 -6.75 -13.45 5.70
N ARG A 71 -5.55 -13.41 6.31
CA ARG A 71 -5.39 -13.65 7.75
C ARG A 71 -6.10 -12.59 8.58
N VAL A 72 -6.06 -11.31 8.18
CA VAL A 72 -6.82 -10.23 8.84
C VAL A 72 -8.31 -10.54 8.86
N ASN A 73 -8.89 -10.95 7.73
CA ASN A 73 -10.31 -11.34 7.68
C ASN A 73 -10.62 -12.58 8.51
N ALA A 74 -9.72 -13.59 8.51
CA ALA A 74 -9.88 -14.77 9.33
C ALA A 74 -9.92 -14.42 10.83
N VAL A 75 -8.98 -13.61 11.32
CA VAL A 75 -8.95 -13.15 12.72
C VAL A 75 -10.19 -12.31 13.06
N SER A 76 -10.60 -11.42 12.15
CA SER A 76 -11.83 -10.61 12.34
C SER A 76 -13.07 -11.49 12.51
N THR A 77 -13.17 -12.54 11.70
CA THR A 77 -14.27 -13.49 11.75
C THR A 77 -14.19 -14.34 13.02
N GLU A 78 -13.00 -14.81 13.40
CA GLU A 78 -12.76 -15.57 14.64
C GLU A 78 -13.22 -14.79 15.89
N ILE A 79 -12.88 -13.49 15.99
CA ILE A 79 -13.14 -12.67 17.18
C ILE A 79 -14.56 -12.06 17.18
N TYR A 80 -15.01 -11.50 16.04
CA TYR A 80 -16.23 -10.69 15.97
C TYR A 80 -17.33 -11.27 15.07
N GLN A 81 -17.09 -12.41 14.40
CA GLN A 81 -18.02 -13.01 13.43
C GLN A 81 -18.40 -12.06 12.29
N ARG A 82 -17.48 -11.15 11.91
CA ARG A 82 -17.64 -10.16 10.84
C ARG A 82 -16.34 -10.03 10.04
N LEU A 83 -16.46 -9.57 8.79
CA LEU A 83 -15.30 -9.22 7.98
C LEU A 83 -14.62 -7.97 8.55
N PHE A 84 -13.32 -7.82 8.29
CA PHE A 84 -12.54 -6.69 8.81
C PHE A 84 -13.11 -5.34 8.37
N LEU A 85 -13.66 -5.27 7.15
CA LEU A 85 -14.26 -4.05 6.60
C LEU A 85 -15.43 -3.53 7.44
N ASP A 86 -16.21 -4.45 8.02
CA ASP A 86 -17.45 -4.17 8.76
C ASP A 86 -17.20 -3.82 10.24
N LEU A 87 -15.93 -3.84 10.67
CA LEU A 87 -15.53 -3.55 12.02
C LEU A 87 -15.44 -2.04 12.29
N THR A 88 -15.68 -1.64 13.53
CA THR A 88 -15.42 -0.27 14.00
C THR A 88 -13.90 0.00 14.02
N ALA A 89 -13.49 1.26 14.11
CA ALA A 89 -12.06 1.59 14.22
C ALA A 89 -11.39 0.95 15.46
N SER A 90 -12.11 0.86 16.58
CA SER A 90 -11.61 0.22 17.80
C SER A 90 -11.43 -1.29 17.59
N ASP A 91 -12.44 -1.96 17.01
CA ASP A 91 -12.35 -3.41 16.75
C ASP A 91 -11.26 -3.73 15.72
N LYS A 92 -11.06 -2.86 14.72
CA LYS A 92 -9.95 -2.97 13.76
C LYS A 92 -8.60 -2.90 14.47
N GLU A 93 -8.41 -1.94 15.38
CA GLU A 93 -7.18 -1.84 16.19
C GLU A 93 -6.96 -3.14 17.00
N GLU A 94 -7.99 -3.67 17.65
CA GLU A 94 -7.88 -4.93 18.40
C GLU A 94 -7.46 -6.12 17.52
N VAL A 95 -8.04 -6.27 16.33
CA VAL A 95 -7.63 -7.28 15.34
C VAL A 95 -6.17 -7.11 14.93
N LEU A 96 -5.75 -5.89 14.58
CA LEU A 96 -4.39 -5.64 14.12
C LEU A 96 -3.36 -5.84 15.25
N ARG A 97 -3.68 -5.46 16.49
CA ARG A 97 -2.86 -5.76 17.67
C ARG A 97 -2.74 -7.24 17.93
N PHE A 98 -3.82 -8.01 17.76
CA PHE A 98 -3.75 -9.46 17.85
C PHE A 98 -2.81 -10.05 16.78
N ILE A 99 -2.89 -9.57 15.54
CA ILE A 99 -1.99 -10.00 14.45
C ILE A 99 -0.53 -9.70 14.77
N GLU A 100 -0.25 -8.51 15.32
CA GLU A 100 1.09 -8.05 15.72
C GLU A 100 1.77 -8.98 16.75
N THR A 101 1.01 -9.75 17.53
CA THR A 101 1.57 -10.68 18.52
C THR A 101 2.37 -11.82 17.90
N SER A 102 2.16 -12.12 16.62
CA SER A 102 2.90 -13.16 15.90
C SER A 102 4.05 -12.55 15.07
N PRO A 103 5.21 -13.23 14.95
CA PRO A 103 6.30 -12.73 14.11
C PRO A 103 5.88 -12.45 12.65
N PRO A 104 5.14 -13.33 11.95
CA PRO A 104 4.69 -13.05 10.59
C PRO A 104 3.72 -11.87 10.52
N GLY A 105 2.82 -11.71 11.49
CA GLY A 105 1.88 -10.60 11.53
C GLY A 105 2.56 -9.25 11.75
N LYS A 106 3.54 -9.19 12.67
CA LYS A 106 4.38 -8.01 12.86
C LYS A 106 5.15 -7.63 11.60
N ILE A 107 5.73 -8.61 10.91
CA ILE A 107 6.44 -8.38 9.64
C ILE A 107 5.46 -7.84 8.61
N TRP A 108 4.28 -8.45 8.47
CA TRP A 108 3.28 -8.04 7.49
C TRP A 108 2.80 -6.60 7.69
N LEU A 109 2.49 -6.19 8.93
CA LEU A 109 2.12 -4.81 9.24
C LEU A 109 3.26 -3.83 8.95
N SER A 110 4.49 -4.20 9.32
CA SER A 110 5.69 -3.40 9.03
C SER A 110 5.90 -3.25 7.51
N THR A 111 5.66 -4.31 6.73
CA THR A 111 5.75 -4.29 5.27
C THR A 111 4.70 -3.34 4.67
N LEU A 112 3.45 -3.37 5.14
CA LEU A 112 2.45 -2.41 4.65
C LEU A 112 2.81 -0.97 5.02
N LEU A 113 3.30 -0.73 6.23
CA LEU A 113 3.75 0.60 6.64
C LEU A 113 4.93 1.09 5.81
N MET A 114 5.87 0.20 5.48
CA MET A 114 6.98 0.50 4.57
C MET A 114 6.46 0.96 3.20
N TYR A 115 5.49 0.26 2.60
CA TYR A 115 4.90 0.67 1.32
C TYR A 115 4.09 1.97 1.40
N ILE A 116 3.49 2.28 2.55
CA ILE A 116 2.87 3.60 2.79
C ILE A 116 3.93 4.69 2.75
N PHE A 117 5.08 4.50 3.42
CA PHE A 117 6.16 5.48 3.40
C PHE A 117 6.85 5.58 2.04
N GLU A 118 7.00 4.48 1.31
CA GLU A 118 7.46 4.54 -0.06
C GLU A 118 6.48 5.32 -0.94
N ALA A 119 5.17 5.08 -0.83
CA ALA A 119 4.16 5.84 -1.55
C ALA A 119 4.17 7.32 -1.19
N LEU A 120 4.50 7.66 0.06
CA LEU A 120 4.60 9.04 0.55
C LEU A 120 5.84 9.77 0.03
N LEU A 121 6.99 9.07 -0.03
CA LEU A 121 8.31 9.66 -0.24
C LEU A 121 8.84 9.52 -1.66
N SER A 122 8.33 8.57 -2.44
CA SER A 122 8.78 8.32 -3.80
C SER A 122 8.38 9.43 -4.76
N ASP A 123 9.09 9.52 -5.88
CA ASP A 123 8.73 10.42 -6.97
C ASP A 123 7.33 10.07 -7.53
N PRO A 124 6.47 11.07 -7.80
CA PRO A 124 5.13 10.85 -8.34
C PRO A 124 5.08 9.97 -9.61
N ILE A 125 6.16 9.89 -10.39
CA ILE A 125 6.21 8.99 -11.55
C ILE A 125 6.02 7.50 -11.18
N TYR A 126 6.26 7.14 -9.92
CA TYR A 126 6.06 5.80 -9.39
C TYR A 126 4.63 5.58 -8.87
N GLY A 127 3.69 6.47 -9.15
CA GLY A 127 2.26 6.27 -8.87
C GLY A 127 1.83 6.63 -7.45
N GLY A 128 2.75 6.72 -6.50
CA GLY A 128 2.51 7.30 -5.17
C GLY A 128 2.64 8.82 -5.19
N ASN A 129 2.46 9.45 -4.03
CA ASN A 129 2.76 10.86 -3.78
C ASN A 129 2.20 11.84 -4.84
N PRO A 130 0.92 11.71 -5.23
CA PRO A 130 0.35 12.56 -6.28
C PRO A 130 0.46 14.04 -5.88
N GLN A 131 0.77 14.88 -6.86
CA GLN A 131 0.97 16.32 -6.64
C GLN A 131 2.05 16.64 -5.59
N GLN A 132 2.94 15.69 -5.30
CA GLN A 132 4.01 15.82 -4.31
C GLN A 132 3.47 16.10 -2.90
N ILE A 133 2.25 15.65 -2.59
CA ILE A 133 1.56 15.94 -1.33
C ILE A 133 2.37 15.52 -0.09
N GLY A 134 3.03 14.36 -0.15
CA GLY A 134 3.91 13.88 0.91
C GLY A 134 5.16 14.74 1.06
N TRP A 135 5.73 15.19 -0.06
CA TRP A 135 6.88 16.09 -0.03
C TRP A 135 6.53 17.46 0.52
N ASN A 136 5.40 18.03 0.10
CA ASN A 136 4.90 19.30 0.61
C ASN A 136 4.64 19.23 2.11
N TRP A 137 4.07 18.12 2.59
CA TRP A 137 3.82 17.91 4.01
C TRP A 137 5.12 17.82 4.83
N LEU A 138 6.13 17.11 4.32
CA LEU A 138 7.40 16.90 5.02
C LEU A 138 8.47 17.96 4.73
N GLU A 139 8.13 18.99 3.94
CA GLU A 139 9.08 19.95 3.38
C GLU A 139 10.27 19.27 2.68
N HIS A 140 10.03 18.09 2.10
CA HIS A 140 11.05 17.24 1.50
C HIS A 140 11.56 17.86 0.19
N GLN A 141 12.89 17.97 0.09
CA GLN A 141 13.57 18.37 -1.14
C GLN A 141 14.05 17.11 -1.88
N PRO A 142 13.46 16.77 -3.05
CA PRO A 142 13.87 15.58 -3.81
C PRO A 142 15.23 15.80 -4.50
N GLY A 143 15.84 14.70 -4.92
CA GLY A 143 17.04 14.74 -5.75
C GLY A 143 16.76 15.23 -7.17
N PHE A 144 17.73 15.94 -7.76
CA PHE A 144 17.69 16.39 -9.16
C PHE A 144 18.86 15.83 -9.98
N PRO A 145 18.67 15.46 -11.26
CA PRO A 145 17.39 15.48 -11.98
C PRO A 145 16.45 14.38 -11.46
N ARG A 146 15.15 14.66 -11.48
CA ARG A 146 14.14 13.63 -11.20
C ARG A 146 14.17 12.58 -12.32
N PRO A 147 13.84 11.32 -12.01
CA PRO A 147 13.73 10.29 -13.03
C PRO A 147 12.67 10.68 -14.08
N PRO A 148 12.97 10.58 -15.38
CA PRO A 148 11.94 10.73 -16.42
C PRO A 148 11.07 9.47 -16.48
N GLU A 149 9.85 9.60 -17.02
CA GLU A 149 8.88 8.50 -17.10
C GLU A 149 9.41 7.23 -17.79
N ASN A 150 10.34 7.40 -18.74
CA ASN A 150 10.97 6.32 -19.51
C ASN A 150 12.23 5.72 -18.85
N LYS A 151 12.58 6.12 -17.62
CA LYS A 151 13.72 5.59 -16.86
C LYS A 151 13.33 5.28 -15.41
N LYS A 152 12.18 4.64 -15.20
CA LYS A 152 11.84 4.03 -13.91
C LYS A 152 12.83 2.90 -13.60
N TYR A 153 13.15 2.66 -12.34
CA TYR A 153 14.20 1.69 -12.00
C TYR A 153 13.96 0.28 -12.56
N TRP A 154 12.71 -0.18 -12.63
CA TRP A 154 12.36 -1.48 -13.22
C TRP A 154 12.36 -1.49 -14.76
N MET A 155 12.62 -0.36 -15.41
CA MET A 155 12.85 -0.26 -16.86
C MET A 155 14.33 -0.24 -17.22
N LEU A 156 15.23 -0.15 -16.23
CA LEU A 156 16.68 -0.19 -16.45
C LEU A 156 17.09 -1.66 -16.57
N GLN A 157 17.59 -2.05 -17.75
CA GLN A 157 18.18 -3.36 -18.03
C GLN A 157 19.70 -3.28 -18.05
#